data_AF-A0A0U3SIW3-F1
#
_entry.id   AF-A0A0U3SIW3-F1
#
_cell.length_a   1.000
_cell.length_b   1.000
_cell.length_c   1.000
_cell.angle_alpha   90.00
_cell.angle_beta   90.00
_cell.angle_gamma   90.00
#
_symmetry.space_group_name_H-M   'P 1'
#
loop_
_entity.id
_entity.type
_entity.pdbx_description
1 polymer ?
#
loop_
_entity_poly.entity_id
_entity_poly.type
_entity_poly.pdbx_seq_one_letter_code
_entity_poly.pdbx_strand_id
1 'polypeptide(L)'
;MQFAYHPDQDIFTARWLTSHALQTERAEYEAILLAPEGLGTPYWLLDVRRQPTTDADAARWGTTIWLPRAAEQHRPACLRLAFLVAPVRAENLRTDLALRAVMDAAYAPGHPFDLRTFTDEDAARSWLQGPLD
;
A
#
# COMPACT_ATOMS: atom_id res chain seq x y z
N MET A 1 9.38 7.80 9.02
CA MET A 1 9.20 7.05 7.76
C MET A 1 10.46 7.18 6.91
N GLN A 2 10.71 6.25 6.00
CA GLN A 2 11.83 6.26 5.05
C GLN A 2 11.27 6.05 3.64
N PHE A 3 11.80 6.80 2.67
CA PHE A 3 11.50 6.66 1.25
C PHE A 3 12.75 6.20 0.50
N ALA A 4 12.58 5.34 -0.49
CA ALA A 4 13.65 4.96 -1.41
C ALA A 4 13.08 4.49 -2.75
N TYR A 5 13.73 4.91 -3.84
CA TYR A 5 13.48 4.40 -5.18
C TYR A 5 14.59 3.42 -5.57
N HIS A 6 14.20 2.25 -6.10
CA HIS A 6 15.10 1.16 -6.51
C HIS A 6 15.12 1.09 -8.04
N PRO A 7 16.09 1.75 -8.71
CA PRO A 7 16.06 1.91 -10.17
C PRO A 7 16.15 0.59 -10.92
N ASP A 8 16.90 -0.40 -10.41
CA ASP A 8 17.04 -1.71 -11.05
C ASP A 8 15.72 -2.50 -11.12
N GLN A 9 14.78 -2.18 -10.23
CA GLN A 9 13.47 -2.84 -10.14
C GLN A 9 12.32 -1.93 -10.58
N ASP A 10 12.61 -0.64 -10.77
CA ASP A 10 11.62 0.43 -10.93
C ASP A 10 10.59 0.48 -9.78
N ILE A 11 11.01 0.22 -8.54
CA ILE A 11 10.11 0.18 -7.38
C ILE A 11 10.36 1.36 -6.45
N PHE A 12 9.30 2.08 -6.10
CA PHE A 12 9.30 3.01 -4.98
C PHE A 12 8.91 2.29 -3.68
N THR A 13 9.64 2.56 -2.60
CA THR A 13 9.40 2.00 -1.27
C THR A 13 9.15 3.09 -0.25
N ALA A 14 8.09 2.94 0.55
CA ALA A 14 7.88 3.73 1.76
C ALA A 14 7.81 2.79 2.96
N ARG A 15 8.65 3.05 3.98
CA ARG A 15 8.80 2.19 5.15
C ARG A 15 8.58 2.96 6.44
N TRP A 16 7.68 2.46 7.28
CA TRP A 16 7.53 2.96 8.64
C TRP A 16 8.66 2.41 9.52
N LEU A 17 9.41 3.31 10.17
CA LEU A 17 10.57 2.95 11.00
C LEU A 17 10.21 2.73 12.47
N THR A 18 9.04 3.17 12.89
CA THR A 18 8.60 3.20 14.28
C THR A 18 7.10 2.88 14.36
N SER A 19 6.68 2.25 15.46
CA SER A 19 5.27 2.06 15.79
C SER A 19 4.81 3.26 16.63
N HIS A 20 3.96 4.13 16.10
CA HIS A 20 3.40 5.27 16.84
C HIS A 20 1.91 5.06 17.14
N ALA A 21 1.43 5.65 18.24
CA ALA A 21 0.02 5.64 18.60
C ALA A 21 -0.81 6.53 17.65
N LEU A 22 -2.03 6.07 17.35
CA LEU A 22 -3.06 6.68 16.50
C LEU A 22 -3.26 8.18 16.73
N GLN A 23 -2.58 9.02 15.95
CA GLN A 23 -3.02 10.31 15.38
C GLN A 23 -2.18 10.76 14.16
N THR A 24 -1.24 9.93 13.69
CA THR A 24 -0.25 10.32 12.67
C THR A 24 -0.35 9.52 11.36
N GLU A 25 -1.25 8.53 11.28
CA GLU A 25 -1.31 7.60 10.14
C GLU A 25 -1.66 8.34 8.83
N ARG A 26 -2.72 9.16 8.79
CA ARG A 26 -3.11 9.88 7.57
C ARG A 26 -2.03 10.85 7.07
N ALA A 27 -1.39 11.60 7.97
CA ALA A 27 -0.34 12.54 7.59
C ALA A 27 0.88 11.83 6.99
N GLU A 28 1.22 10.64 7.49
CA GLU A 28 2.27 9.80 6.90
C GLU A 28 1.88 9.32 5.50
N TYR A 29 0.63 8.88 5.29
CA TYR A 29 0.13 8.54 3.96
C TYR A 29 0.13 9.75 3.00
N GLU A 30 -0.27 10.94 3.45
CA GLU A 30 -0.18 12.15 2.62
C GLU A 30 1.27 12.51 2.26
N ALA A 31 2.23 12.29 3.17
CA ALA A 31 3.64 12.52 2.89
C ALA A 31 4.18 11.61 1.77
N ILE A 32 3.61 10.42 1.59
CA ILE A 32 3.97 9.52 0.48
C ILE A 32 3.60 10.15 -0.87
N LEU A 33 2.43 10.81 -0.98
CA LEU A 33 2.00 11.47 -2.22
C LEU A 33 2.89 12.65 -2.61
N LEU A 34 3.65 13.18 -1.65
CA LEU A 34 4.57 14.30 -1.85
C LEU A 34 6.03 13.82 -2.01
N ALA A 35 6.29 12.52 -1.88
CA ALA A 35 7.63 11.96 -2.00
C ALA A 35 8.09 11.99 -3.46
N PRO A 36 9.12 12.77 -3.82
CA PRO A 36 9.58 12.85 -5.21
C PRO A 36 10.07 11.49 -5.75
N GLU A 37 10.56 10.62 -4.88
CA GLU A 37 10.98 9.25 -5.22
C GLU A 37 9.83 8.39 -5.75
N GLY A 38 8.59 8.71 -5.37
CA GLY A 38 7.40 7.98 -5.80
C GLY A 38 6.89 8.43 -7.18
N LEU A 39 7.13 9.68 -7.59
CA LEU A 39 6.52 10.27 -8.78
C LEU A 39 6.94 9.60 -10.10
N GLY A 40 8.12 8.99 -10.14
CA GLY A 40 8.69 8.39 -11.35
C GLY A 40 8.20 6.99 -11.71
N THR A 41 7.51 6.31 -10.78
CA THR A 41 7.11 4.90 -10.96
C THR A 41 5.71 4.62 -10.42
N PRO A 42 4.88 3.82 -11.12
CA PRO A 42 3.61 3.33 -10.60
C PRO A 42 3.76 2.10 -9.68
N TYR A 43 4.96 1.56 -9.48
CA TYR A 43 5.19 0.32 -8.72
C TYR A 43 5.62 0.64 -7.28
N TRP A 44 4.69 0.52 -6.35
CA TRP A 44 4.88 0.97 -4.97
C TRP A 44 4.85 -0.20 -4.00
N LEU A 45 5.83 -0.27 -3.09
CA LEU A 45 5.84 -1.17 -1.95
C LEU A 45 5.78 -0.37 -0.65
N LEU A 46 4.67 -0.53 0.07
CA LEU A 46 4.45 0.12 1.36
C LEU A 46 4.71 -0.88 2.49
N ASP A 47 5.80 -0.70 3.22
CA ASP A 47 6.18 -1.54 4.36
C ASP A 47 5.55 -1.01 5.65
N VAL A 48 4.38 -1.56 5.94
CA VAL A 48 3.54 -1.24 7.11
C VAL A 48 3.66 -2.31 8.20
N ARG A 49 4.71 -3.15 8.19
CA ARG A 49 4.90 -4.19 9.22
C ARG A 49 5.02 -3.64 10.64
N ARG A 50 5.41 -2.38 10.80
CA ARG A 50 5.46 -1.67 12.11
C ARG A 50 4.12 -1.05 12.52
N GLN A 51 3.09 -1.20 11.71
CA GLN A 51 1.68 -0.89 12.01
C GLN A 51 0.88 -2.20 12.03
N PRO A 52 0.98 -2.99 13.13
CA PRO A 52 0.48 -4.36 13.16
C PRO A 52 -1.05 -4.47 13.17
N THR A 53 -1.75 -3.36 13.42
CA THR A 53 -3.22 -3.32 13.46
C THR A 53 -3.72 -2.25 12.50
N THR A 54 -4.82 -2.54 11.83
CA THR A 54 -5.61 -1.59 11.04
C THR A 54 -7.07 -1.96 11.28
N ASP A 55 -7.94 -0.96 11.37
CA ASP A 55 -9.37 -1.18 11.47
C ASP A 55 -10.06 -0.92 10.13
N ALA A 56 -11.35 -1.24 10.04
CA ALA A 56 -12.13 -1.08 8.83
C ALA A 56 -12.25 0.39 8.38
N ASP A 57 -12.23 1.35 9.31
CA ASP A 57 -12.36 2.78 8.99
C ASP A 57 -11.07 3.34 8.38
N ALA A 58 -9.92 2.98 8.93
CA ALA A 58 -8.60 3.32 8.39
C ALA A 58 -8.41 2.68 7.01
N ALA A 59 -8.74 1.38 6.86
CA ALA A 59 -8.69 0.70 5.57
C ALA A 59 -9.62 1.36 4.55
N ARG A 60 -10.85 1.72 4.94
CA ARG A 60 -11.82 2.37 4.05
C ARG A 60 -11.32 3.72 3.57
N TRP A 61 -10.78 4.54 4.47
CA TRP A 61 -10.17 5.81 4.07
C TRP A 61 -9.01 5.59 3.09
N GLY A 62 -8.12 4.63 3.38
CA GLY A 62 -7.00 4.29 2.52
C GLY A 62 -7.43 3.89 1.12
N THR A 63 -8.43 3.02 1.00
CA THR A 63 -8.84 2.43 -0.28
C THR A 63 -9.80 3.29 -1.10
N THR A 64 -10.61 4.15 -0.46
CA THR A 64 -11.61 4.96 -1.19
C THR A 64 -11.22 6.43 -1.35
N ILE A 65 -10.27 6.94 -0.57
CA ILE A 65 -9.84 8.33 -0.63
C ILE A 65 -8.38 8.45 -1.05
N TRP A 66 -7.48 7.74 -0.37
CA TRP A 66 -6.04 7.92 -0.57
C TRP A 66 -5.51 7.21 -1.82
N LEU A 67 -5.81 5.92 -2.02
CA LEU A 67 -5.35 5.16 -3.19
C LEU A 67 -5.81 5.75 -4.54
N PRO A 68 -7.07 6.21 -4.71
CA PRO A 68 -7.46 6.89 -5.95
C PRO A 68 -6.64 8.16 -6.24
N ARG A 69 -6.27 8.93 -5.21
CA ARG A 69 -5.42 10.11 -5.36
C ARG A 69 -3.98 9.75 -5.72
N ALA A 70 -3.43 8.71 -5.11
CA ALA A 70 -2.12 8.18 -5.49
C ALA A 70 -2.12 7.72 -6.96
N ALA A 71 -3.14 6.96 -7.35
CA ALA A 71 -3.29 6.46 -8.72
C ALA A 71 -3.35 7.57 -9.77
N GLU A 72 -4.02 8.70 -9.45
CA GLU A 72 -4.10 9.85 -10.35
C GLU A 72 -2.73 10.43 -10.71
N GLN A 73 -1.75 10.38 -9.78
CA GLN A 73 -0.41 10.91 -10.01
C GLN A 73 0.39 10.13 -11.07
N HIS A 74 -0.04 8.91 -11.39
CA HIS A 74 0.66 8.01 -12.32
C HIS A 74 -0.06 7.79 -13.63
N ARG A 75 -1.19 8.47 -13.88
CA ARG A 75 -1.90 8.34 -15.15
C ARG A 75 -1.00 8.71 -16.33
N PRO A 76 -1.08 7.97 -17.46
CA PRO A 76 -2.10 6.94 -17.76
C PRO A 76 -1.77 5.52 -17.23
N ALA A 77 -0.66 5.32 -16.53
CA ALA A 77 -0.32 4.01 -15.96
C ALA A 77 -1.26 3.64 -14.79
N CYS A 78 -1.43 2.33 -14.57
CA CYS A 78 -2.13 1.81 -13.38
C CYS A 78 -1.14 1.75 -12.22
N LEU A 79 -1.48 2.38 -11.08
CA LEU A 79 -0.68 2.26 -9.86
C LEU A 79 -0.78 0.83 -9.33
N ARG A 80 0.35 0.13 -9.22
CA ARG A 80 0.40 -1.20 -8.63
C ARG A 80 1.06 -1.13 -7.26
N LEU A 81 0.32 -1.52 -6.23
CA LEU A 81 0.69 -1.29 -4.85
C LEU A 81 0.70 -2.58 -4.02
N ALA A 82 1.86 -2.89 -3.46
CA ALA A 82 2.06 -4.00 -2.54
C ALA A 82 2.15 -3.49 -1.10
N PHE A 83 1.18 -3.86 -0.26
CA PHE A 83 1.30 -3.65 1.18
C PHE A 83 2.03 -4.82 1.83
N LEU A 84 3.24 -4.57 2.33
CA LEU A 84 3.97 -5.53 3.14
C LEU A 84 3.52 -5.38 4.60
N VAL A 85 2.76 -6.35 5.10
CA VAL A 85 2.07 -6.32 6.39
C VAL A 85 2.66 -7.32 7.37
N ALA A 86 2.52 -7.05 8.68
CA ALA A 86 2.89 -8.02 9.71
C ALA A 86 1.95 -9.23 9.68
N PRO A 87 2.39 -10.44 10.10
CA PRO A 87 1.54 -11.63 10.15
C PRO A 87 0.24 -11.45 10.94
N VAL A 88 0.29 -10.70 12.05
CA VAL A 88 -0.90 -10.36 12.85
C VAL A 88 -1.93 -9.52 12.07
N ARG A 89 -1.48 -8.60 11.21
CA ARG A 89 -2.37 -7.81 10.35
C ARG A 89 -2.99 -8.68 9.25
N ALA A 90 -2.20 -9.60 8.68
CA ALA A 90 -2.70 -10.58 7.71
C ALA A 90 -3.79 -11.49 8.33
N GLU A 91 -3.61 -11.89 9.59
CA GLU A 91 -4.62 -12.67 10.32
C GLU A 91 -5.89 -11.85 10.62
N ASN A 92 -5.74 -10.57 10.99
CA ASN A 92 -6.90 -9.68 11.19
C ASN A 92 -7.67 -9.47 9.88
N LEU A 93 -6.99 -9.28 8.75
CA LEU A 93 -7.61 -9.19 7.42
C LEU A 93 -8.45 -10.45 7.09
N ARG A 94 -8.05 -11.61 7.60
CA ARG A 94 -8.75 -12.88 7.39
C ARG A 94 -9.95 -13.04 8.34
N THR A 95 -9.84 -12.60 9.58
CA THR A 95 -10.78 -12.90 10.67
C THR A 95 -11.80 -11.81 10.95
N ASP A 96 -11.44 -10.54 10.77
CA ASP A 96 -12.36 -9.40 10.92
C ASP A 96 -13.23 -9.22 9.66
N LEU A 97 -14.53 -9.45 9.80
CA LEU A 97 -15.49 -9.38 8.69
C LEU A 97 -15.61 -7.98 8.08
N ALA A 98 -15.55 -6.93 8.90
CA ALA A 98 -15.73 -5.56 8.42
C ALA A 98 -14.48 -5.11 7.66
N LEU A 99 -13.29 -5.40 8.19
CA LEU A 99 -12.03 -5.12 7.52
C LEU A 99 -11.90 -5.93 6.22
N ARG A 100 -12.24 -7.23 6.24
CA ARG A 100 -12.20 -8.08 5.05
C ARG A 100 -13.10 -7.56 3.93
N ALA A 101 -14.33 -7.16 4.24
CA ALA A 101 -15.25 -6.62 3.24
C ALA A 101 -14.72 -5.35 2.55
N VAL A 102 -14.03 -4.47 3.30
CA VAL A 102 -13.39 -3.28 2.72
C VAL A 102 -12.26 -3.64 1.78
N MET A 103 -11.42 -4.61 2.16
CA MET A 103 -10.25 -4.99 1.38
C MET A 103 -10.59 -5.85 0.18
N ASP A 104 -11.58 -6.74 0.27
CA ASP A 104 -12.10 -7.52 -0.87
C ASP A 104 -12.61 -6.59 -1.98
N ALA A 105 -13.28 -5.49 -1.62
CA ALA A 105 -13.69 -4.47 -2.58
C ALA A 105 -12.51 -3.73 -3.21
N ALA A 106 -11.42 -3.52 -2.47
CA ALA A 106 -10.21 -2.86 -2.96
C ALA A 106 -9.34 -3.79 -3.85
N TYR A 107 -9.41 -5.10 -3.64
CA TYR A 107 -8.73 -6.11 -4.48
C TYR A 107 -9.49 -6.42 -5.78
N ALA A 108 -10.75 -6.01 -5.88
CA ALA A 108 -11.54 -6.22 -7.08
C ALA A 108 -10.96 -5.44 -8.28
N PRO A 109 -11.07 -5.95 -9.51
CA PRO A 109 -10.63 -5.24 -10.70
C PRO A 109 -11.49 -4.00 -10.98
N GLY A 110 -10.97 -3.09 -11.80
CA GLY A 110 -11.70 -1.89 -12.28
C GLY A 110 -11.37 -0.60 -11.52
N HIS A 111 -10.53 -0.68 -10.49
CA HIS A 111 -9.94 0.50 -9.86
C HIS A 111 -8.81 1.09 -10.73
N PRO A 112 -8.47 2.38 -10.56
CA PRO A 112 -7.28 2.96 -11.19
C PRO A 112 -5.96 2.48 -10.56
N PHE A 113 -6.03 1.50 -9.65
CA PHE A 113 -4.91 0.86 -8.98
C PHE A 113 -5.12 -0.66 -8.91
N ASP A 114 -4.02 -1.41 -8.79
CA ASP A 114 -3.97 -2.84 -8.48
C ASP A 114 -3.32 -3.01 -7.11
N LEU A 115 -4.02 -3.65 -6.17
CA LEU A 115 -3.64 -3.71 -4.76
C LEU A 115 -3.51 -5.15 -4.30
N ARG A 116 -2.39 -5.50 -3.65
CA ARG A 116 -2.25 -6.78 -2.93
C ARG A 116 -1.52 -6.62 -1.60
N THR A 117 -1.80 -7.52 -0.66
CA THR A 117 -1.10 -7.60 0.63
C THR A 117 -0.17 -8.82 0.67
N PHE A 118 0.99 -8.64 1.29
CA PHE A 118 2.02 -9.66 1.40
C PHE A 118 2.60 -9.67 2.81
N THR A 119 3.06 -10.82 3.27
CA THR A 119 3.87 -10.94 4.51
C THR A 119 5.36 -11.15 4.19
N ASP A 120 5.67 -11.45 2.92
CA ASP A 120 7.01 -11.70 2.39
C ASP A 120 7.41 -10.60 1.40
N GLU A 121 8.61 -10.04 1.56
CA GLU A 121 9.08 -8.91 0.76
C GLU A 121 9.44 -9.34 -0.67
N ASP A 122 10.02 -10.53 -0.84
CA ASP A 122 10.44 -11.04 -2.14
C ASP A 122 9.23 -11.38 -3.02
N ALA A 123 8.17 -11.95 -2.44
CA ALA A 123 6.89 -12.18 -3.11
C ALA A 123 6.25 -10.86 -3.54
N ALA A 124 6.27 -9.84 -2.67
CA ALA A 124 5.73 -8.51 -2.99
C ALA A 124 6.48 -7.86 -4.17
N ARG A 125 7.82 -7.89 -4.15
CA ARG A 125 8.66 -7.38 -5.24
C ARG A 125 8.46 -8.16 -6.53
N SER A 126 8.43 -9.49 -6.46
CA SER A 126 8.20 -10.35 -7.62
C SER A 126 6.87 -10.07 -8.28
N TRP A 127 5.82 -9.81 -7.49
CA TRP A 127 4.51 -9.43 -8.01
C TRP A 127 4.51 -8.03 -8.65
N LEU A 128 5.19 -7.06 -8.03
CA LEU A 128 5.32 -5.71 -8.60
C LEU A 128 6.03 -5.71 -9.95
N GLN A 129 7.04 -6.57 -10.12
CA GLN A 129 7.79 -6.74 -11.37
C GLN A 129 7.10 -7.70 -12.36
N GLY A 130 6.04 -8.37 -11.94
CA GLY A 130 5.27 -9.27 -12.78
C GLY A 130 4.45 -8.51 -13.82
N PRO A 131 3.94 -9.21 -14.86
CA PRO A 131 3.07 -8.59 -15.86
C PRO A 131 1.80 -7.98 -15.24
N LEU A 132 1.23 -6.97 -15.89
CA LEU A 132 -0.12 -6.50 -15.58
C LEU A 132 -1.11 -7.57 -16.03
N ASP A 133 -1.94 -8.07 -15.10
CA ASP A 133 -2.99 -9.07 -15.36
C ASP A 133 -4.19 -8.42 -16.08
#